data_AF-X1CU47-F1
#
_entry.id   AF-X1CU47-F1
#
_cell.length_a   1.000
_cell.length_b   1.000
_cell.length_c   1.000
_cell.angle_alpha   90.00
_cell.angle_beta   90.00
_cell.angle_gamma   90.00
#
_symmetry.space_group_name_H-M   'P 1'
#
loop_
_entity.id
_entity.type
_entity.pdbx_description
1 polymer ?
#
loop_
_entity_poly.entity_id
_entity_poly.type
_entity_poly.pdbx_seq_one_letter_code
_entity_poly.pdbx_strand_id
1 'polypeptide(L)' 'MAAIPKNHPRYMSLLTREKISQAMKNGIVHETGLIAHGRGEAFDYLLGEKTISPVELAEKTAAAALLS' A
#
# COMPACT_ATOMS: atom_id res chain seq x y z
N MET A 1 4.93 11.89 -17.57
CA MET A 1 5.73 11.47 -16.39
C MET A 1 6.64 10.34 -16.84
N ALA A 2 7.92 10.38 -16.47
CA ALA A 2 8.84 9.31 -16.83
C ALA A 2 8.44 8.03 -16.09
N ALA A 3 8.35 6.91 -16.79
CA ALA A 3 8.01 5.63 -16.18
C ALA A 3 9.07 5.25 -15.13
N ILE A 4 8.63 4.90 -13.92
CA ILE A 4 9.53 4.43 -12.85
C ILE A 4 10.20 3.13 -13.35
N PRO A 5 11.54 3.05 -13.41
CA PRO A 5 12.22 1.85 -13.88
C PRO A 5 11.89 0.64 -13.00
N LYS A 6 11.61 -0.52 -13.61
CA LYS A 6 11.28 -1.75 -12.86
C LYS A 6 12.40 -2.25 -11.94
N ASN A 7 13.65 -1.88 -12.25
CA ASN A 7 14.83 -2.20 -11.44
C ASN A 7 15.09 -1.17 -10.33
N HIS A 8 14.25 -0.16 -10.16
CA HIS A 8 14.40 0.82 -9.10
C HIS A 8 14.16 0.15 -7.72
N PRO A 9 15.00 0.38 -6.71
CA PRO A 9 14.88 -0.28 -5.39
C PRO A 9 13.56 0.04 -4.67
N ARG A 10 12.94 1.19 -4.99
CA ARG A 10 11.65 1.62 -4.44
C ARG A 10 10.50 1.53 -5.45
N TYR A 11 10.64 0.71 -6.49
CA TYR A 11 9.67 0.64 -7.59
C TYR A 11 8.22 0.49 -7.08
N MET A 12 7.99 -0.44 -6.15
CA MET A 12 6.65 -0.72 -5.63
C MET A 12 6.05 0.44 -4.83
N SER A 13 6.82 1.06 -3.94
CA SER A 13 6.36 2.25 -3.18
C SER A 13 6.04 3.41 -4.12
N LEU A 14 6.94 3.73 -5.06
CA LEU A 14 6.74 4.83 -6.00
C LEU A 14 5.54 4.59 -6.93
N LEU A 15 5.37 3.36 -7.43
CA LEU A 15 4.22 2.99 -8.27
C LEU A 15 2.91 3.13 -7.50
N THR A 16 2.89 2.74 -6.21
CA THR A 16 1.69 2.83 -5.37
C THR A 16 1.33 4.28 -5.07
N ARG A 17 2.32 5.14 -4.82
CA ARG A 17 2.13 6.60 -4.68
C ARG A 17 1.54 7.24 -5.93
N GLU A 18 2.01 6.83 -7.11
CA GLU A 18 1.46 7.33 -8.38
C GLU A 18 0.00 6.87 -8.56
N LYS A 19 -0.32 5.61 -8.24
CA LYS A 19 -1.69 5.08 -8.29
C LYS A 19 -2.63 5.83 -7.35
N ILE A 20 -2.25 6.09 -6.09
CA ILE A 20 -3.12 6.80 -5.16
C ILE A 20 -3.30 8.27 -5.56
N SER A 21 -2.25 8.91 -6.09
CA SER A 21 -2.35 10.26 -6.66
C SER A 21 -3.30 10.31 -7.85
N GLN A 22 -3.23 9.32 -8.75
CA GLN A 22 -4.13 9.25 -9.90
C GLN A 22 -5.58 8.93 -9.47
N ALA A 23 -5.77 8.07 -8.48
CA ALA A 23 -7.08 7.78 -7.92
C ALA A 23 -7.73 9.03 -7.30
N MET A 24 -6.95 9.89 -6.65
CA MET A 24 -7.42 11.19 -6.15
C MET A 24 -7.83 12.12 -7.31
N LYS A 25 -6.99 12.24 -8.35
CA LYS A 25 -7.33 13.04 -9.55
C LYS A 25 -8.58 12.53 -10.28
N ASN A 26 -8.84 11.22 -10.22
CA ASN A 26 -10.01 10.59 -10.81
C ASN A 26 -11.26 10.64 -9.91
N GLY A 27 -11.20 11.29 -8.74
CA GLY A 27 -12.32 11.42 -7.81
C GLY A 27 -12.64 10.14 -7.02
N ILE A 28 -11.78 9.13 -7.06
CA ILE A 28 -11.95 7.87 -6.32
C ILE A 28 -11.52 8.03 -4.86
N VAL A 29 -10.50 8.86 -4.61
CA VAL A 29 -9.91 9.09 -3.29
C VAL A 29 -10.00 10.56 -2.92
N HIS A 30 -10.43 10.87 -1.69
CA HIS A 30 -10.40 12.23 -1.16
C HIS A 30 -8.96 12.70 -0.90
N GLU A 31 -8.67 13.99 -0.91
CA GLU A 31 -7.32 14.55 -0.67
C GLU A 31 -6.68 14.05 0.64
N THR A 32 -7.47 13.89 1.70
CA THR A 32 -7.02 13.36 3.00
C THR A 32 -6.59 11.89 2.92
N GLY A 33 -7.03 11.16 1.89
CA GLY A 33 -6.59 9.81 1.59
C GLY A 33 -5.11 9.74 1.18
N LEU A 34 -4.56 10.79 0.56
CA LEU A 34 -3.12 10.87 0.28
C LEU A 34 -2.31 10.96 1.58
N ILE A 35 -2.81 11.72 2.55
CA ILE A 35 -2.20 11.83 3.88
C ILE A 35 -2.29 10.49 4.61
N ALA A 36 -3.44 9.81 4.54
CA ALA A 36 -3.62 8.48 5.11
C ALA A 36 -2.66 7.46 4.51
N HIS A 37 -2.44 7.48 3.19
CA HIS A 37 -1.45 6.63 2.53
C HIS A 37 -0.04 6.87 3.06
N GLY A 38 0.39 8.15 3.17
CA GLY A 38 1.71 8.49 3.71
C GLY A 38 1.92 8.00 5.16
N ARG A 39 0.88 8.03 6.01
CA ARG A 39 0.93 7.43 7.36
C ARG A 39 1.08 5.91 7.30
N GLY A 40 0.37 5.25 6.39
CA GLY A 40 0.50 3.80 6.16
C GLY A 40 1.91 3.40 5.73
N GLU A 41 2.48 4.11 4.75
CA GLU A 41 3.86 3.87 4.31
C GLU A 41 4.86 4.06 5.45
N ALA A 42 4.66 5.06 6.33
CA ALA A 42 5.54 5.27 7.48
C ALA A 42 5.61 4.03 8.40
N PHE A 43 4.48 3.37 8.66
CA PHE A 43 4.47 2.10 9.39
C PHE A 43 5.06 0.95 8.58
N ASP A 44 4.80 0.92 7.27
CA ASP A 44 5.35 -0.12 6.39
C ASP A 44 6.89 -0.14 6.40
N TYR A 45 7.52 1.05 6.42
CA TYR A 45 8.98 1.16 6.63
C TYR A 45 9.43 0.54 7.96
N LEU A 46 8.72 0.81 9.06
CA LEU A 46 9.07 0.28 10.38
C LEU A 46 8.91 -1.25 10.43
N LEU A 47 7.97 -1.79 9.66
CA LEU A 47 7.72 -3.23 9.55
C LEU A 47 8.60 -3.92 8.50
N GLY A 48 9.37 -3.16 7.72
CA GLY A 48 10.31 -3.66 6.72
C GLY A 48 9.66 -4.00 5.37
N GLU A 49 8.54 -3.36 5.02
CA GLU A 49 7.85 -3.47 3.72
C GLU A 49 7.55 -4.94 3.33
N LYS A 50 7.13 -5.76 4.30
CA LYS A 50 6.85 -7.19 4.12
C LYS A 50 5.76 -7.69 5.05
N THR A 51 5.09 -8.77 4.65
CA THR A 51 4.20 -9.51 5.55
C THR A 51 5.01 -10.23 6.63
N ILE A 52 4.67 -10.00 7.89
CA ILE A 52 5.29 -10.65 9.05
C ILE A 52 4.43 -11.81 9.55
N SER A 53 5.03 -12.79 10.24
CA SER A 53 4.34 -14.04 10.63
C SER A 53 3.03 -13.83 11.41
N PRO A 54 2.93 -12.88 12.37
CA PRO A 54 1.64 -12.61 13.02
C PRO A 54 0.55 -12.11 12.06
N VAL A 55 0.93 -11.34 11.03
CA VAL A 55 0.02 -10.82 10.01
C VAL A 55 -0.45 -11.94 9.09
N GLU A 56 0.43 -12.87 8.71
CA GLU A 56 0.05 -14.02 7.89
C GLU A 56 -0.98 -14.92 8.59
N LEU A 57 -0.84 -15.13 9.90
CA LEU A 57 -1.83 -15.87 10.70
C LEU A 57 -3.18 -15.13 10.78
N ALA A 58 -3.14 -13.81 11.02
CA ALA A 58 -4.33 -12.98 11.08
C ALA A 58 -5.08 -12.96 9.74
N GLU A 59 -4.36 -12.83 8.62
CA GLU A 59 -4.91 -12.86 7.26
C GLU A 59 -5.65 -14.18 6.99
N LYS A 60 -5.03 -15.33 7.27
CA LYS A 60 -5.66 -16.66 7.10
C LYS A 60 -6.90 -16.83 7.98
N THR A 61 -6.84 -16.33 9.22
CA THR A 61 -7.97 -16.41 10.15
C THR A 61 -9.14 -15.55 9.68
N ALA A 62 -8.88 -14.33 9.22
CA ALA A 62 -9.90 -13.45 8.65
C ALA A 62 -10.54 -14.05 7.40
N ALA A 63 -9.74 -14.63 6.50
CA ALA A 63 -10.25 -15.32 5.32
C ALA A 63 -11.17 -16.50 5.68
N ALA A 64 -10.78 -17.33 6.67
CA ALA A 64 -11.62 -18.43 7.14
C ALA A 64 -12.96 -17.94 7.73
N ALA A 65 -12.94 -16.84 8.49
CA ALA A 65 -14.15 -16.25 9.06
C ALA A 65 -15.11 -15.63 8.03
N LEU A 66 -14.60 -15.23 6.85
CA LEU A 66 -15.44 -14.74 5.75
C LEU A 66 -16.08 -15.87 4.92
N LEU A 67 -15.49 -17.07 4.96
CA LEU A 67 -15.97 -18.25 4.21
C LEU A 67 -16.88 -19.17 5.03
N SER A 68 -16.98 -18.93 6.35
CA SER A 68 -17.89 -19.64 7.26
C SER A 68 -19.31 -19.11 7.17
#